data_AF-A0A844CMG3-F1
#
_entry.id   AF-A0A844CMG3-F1
#
_cell.length_a   1.000
_cell.length_b   1.000
_cell.length_c   1.000
_cell.angle_alpha   90.00
_cell.angle_beta   90.00
_cell.angle_gamma   90.00
#
_symmetry.space_group_name_H-M   'P 1'
#
loop_
_entity.id
_entity.type
_entity.pdbx_description
1 polymer ?
#
loop_
_entity_poly.entity_id
_entity_poly.type
_entity_poly.pdbx_seq_one_letter_code
_entity_poly.pdbx_strand_id
1 'polypeptide(L)' 'MKTVISKVSLHHLTIRGARIHVLSVEITSVDGRHTHIRHHLPPDTSERTQKRITTLLEQIADSLQIR' A
#
# COMPACT_ATOMS: atom_id res chain seq x y z
N MET A 1 -17.11 3.43 9.99
CA MET A 1 -16.12 3.47 11.10
C MET A 1 -15.01 4.40 10.66
N LYS A 2 -14.57 5.36 11.48
CA LYS A 2 -13.49 6.28 11.08
C LYS A 2 -12.15 5.52 11.13
N THR A 3 -11.45 5.50 10.01
CA THR A 3 -10.16 4.80 9.81
C THR A 3 -9.15 5.81 9.30
N VAL A 4 -7.89 5.67 9.70
CA VAL A 4 -6.81 6.57 9.27
C VAL A 4 -5.66 5.72 8.74
N ILE A 5 -5.09 6.13 7.62
CA ILE A 5 -3.83 5.55 7.14
C ILE A 5 -2.73 6.01 8.10
N SER A 6 -2.18 5.09 8.88
CA SER A 6 -1.16 5.39 9.88
C SER A 6 0.24 5.36 9.27
N LYS A 7 0.46 4.51 8.26
CA LYS A 7 1.77 4.39 7.60
C LYS A 7 1.66 3.88 6.17
N VAL A 8 2.43 4.48 5.26
CA VAL A 8 2.66 3.95 3.92
C VAL A 8 4.15 3.71 3.78
N SER A 9 4.54 2.52 3.33
CA SER A 9 5.94 2.17 3.11
C SER A 9 6.11 1.38 1.82
N LEU A 10 7.16 1.71 1.07
CA LEU A 10 7.58 0.97 -0.10
C LEU A 10 8.92 0.30 0.23
N HIS A 11 8.96 -1.02 0.17
CA HIS A 11 10.18 -1.78 0.34
C HIS A 11 10.33 -2.81 -0.79
N HIS A 12 11.43 -3.55 -0.79
CA HIS A 12 11.66 -4.60 -1.77
C HIS A 12 11.91 -5.93 -1.05
N LEU A 13 11.38 -7.00 -1.62
CA LEU A 13 11.69 -8.37 -1.22
C LEU A 13 12.57 -8.99 -2.29
N THR A 14 13.60 -9.73 -1.86
CA THR A 14 14.41 -10.54 -2.76
C THR A 14 13.90 -11.98 -2.70
N ILE A 15 13.32 -12.46 -3.79
CA ILE A 15 12.81 -13.83 -3.91
C ILE A 15 13.53 -14.48 -5.09
N ARG A 16 14.29 -15.56 -4.84
CA ARG A 16 15.06 -16.29 -5.88
C ARG A 16 15.92 -15.37 -6.77
N GLY A 17 16.53 -14.35 -6.18
CA GLY A 17 17.37 -13.37 -6.89
C GLY A 17 16.61 -12.23 -7.59
N ALA A 18 15.29 -12.30 -7.71
CA ALA A 18 14.47 -11.21 -8.22
C ALA A 18 14.11 -10.21 -7.11
N ARG A 19 14.17 -8.91 -7.41
CA ARG A 19 13.66 -7.84 -6.54
C ARG A 19 12.21 -7.53 -6.87
N ILE A 20 11.34 -7.68 -5.87
CA ILE A 20 9.91 -7.39 -5.99
C ILE A 20 9.61 -6.19 -5.10
N HIS A 21 9.01 -5.15 -5.67
CA HIS A 21 8.57 -4.00 -4.89
C HIS A 21 7.29 -4.36 -4.13
N VAL A 22 7.22 -3.99 -2.86
CA VAL A 22 6.07 -4.25 -2.00
C VAL A 22 5.62 -2.95 -1.37
N LEU A 23 4.39 -2.56 -1.66
CA LEU A 23 3.69 -1.46 -0.99
C LEU A 23 3.00 -2.03 0.24
N SER A 24 3.31 -1.48 1.41
CA SER A 24 2.65 -1.81 2.67
C SER A 24 1.95 -0.59 3.22
N VAL A 25 0.66 -0.75 3.52
CA VAL A 25 -0.21 0.28 4.07
C VAL A 25 -0.72 -0.22 5.41
N GLU A 26 -0.38 0.52 6.47
CA GLU A 26 -0.92 0.33 7.81
C GLU A 26 -2.09 1.28 8.01
N ILE A 27 -3.19 0.72 8.49
CA ILE A 27 -4.43 1.43 8.76
C ILE A 27 -4.76 1.18 10.22
N THR A 28 -4.99 2.27 10.94
CA THR A 28 -5.43 2.22 12.33
C THR A 28 -6.86 2.78 12.38
N SER A 29 -7.78 1.98 12.91
CA SER A 29 -9.14 2.42 13.17
C SER A 29 -9.22 3.17 14.50
N VAL A 30 -10.28 3.96 14.69
CA VAL A 30 -10.47 4.71 15.94
C VAL A 30 -10.61 3.80 17.18
N ASP A 31 -11.11 2.58 17.02
CA ASP A 31 -11.15 1.55 18.07
C ASP A 31 -9.79 0.86 18.30
N GLY A 32 -8.72 1.35 17.68
CA GLY A 32 -7.36 0.85 17.88
C GLY A 32 -7.04 -0.46 17.15
N ARG A 33 -7.88 -0.88 16.19
CA ARG A 33 -7.57 -2.06 15.37
C ARG A 33 -6.57 -1.66 14.29
N HIS A 34 -5.53 -2.48 14.14
CA HIS A 34 -4.51 -2.33 13.11
C HIS A 34 -4.77 -3.32 11.98
N THR A 35 -4.94 -2.79 10.77
CA THR A 35 -5.05 -3.56 9.54
C THR A 35 -3.84 -3.28 8.68
N HIS A 36 -3.21 -4.35 8.18
CA HIS A 36 -1.99 -4.25 7.38
C HIS A 36 -2.25 -4.80 5.98
N ILE A 37 -2.24 -3.93 4.98
CA ILE A 37 -2.45 -4.28 3.57
C ILE A 37 -1.09 -4.33 2.88
N ARG A 38 -0.83 -5.42 2.14
CA ARG A 38 0.40 -5.60 1.36
C ARG A 38 0.06 -5.87 -0.10
N HIS A 39 0.65 -5.07 -0.98
CA HIS A 39 0.53 -5.23 -2.43
C HIS A 39 1.88 -5.48 -3.06
N HIS A 40 2.00 -6.57 -3.81
CA HIS A 40 3.16 -6.85 -4.64
C HIS A 40 3.05 -6.04 -5.94
N LEU A 41 4.06 -5.23 -6.20
CA LEU A 41 4.19 -4.46 -7.41
C LEU A 41 5.08 -5.26 -8.37
N PRO A 42 4.57 -5.60 -9.57
CA PRO A 42 5.39 -6.24 -10.59
C PRO A 42 6.55 -5.30 -10.97
N PRO A 43 7.70 -5.85 -11.40
CA PRO A 43 8.77 -5.04 -11.96
C PRO A 43 8.25 -4.30 -13.20
N ASP A 44 8.39 -2.97 -13.20
CA ASP A 44 7.95 -2.10 -14.28
C ASP A 44 8.83 -0.83 -14.31
N THR A 45 8.59 0.08 -15.24
CA THR A 45 9.24 1.39 -15.25
C THR A 45 8.87 2.19 -14.01
N SER A 46 9.74 3.13 -13.61
CA SER A 46 9.50 4.00 -12.46
C SER A 46 8.18 4.78 -12.58
N GLU A 47 7.87 5.28 -13.78
CA GLU A 47 6.65 6.03 -14.07
C GLU A 47 5.39 5.17 -13.89
N ARG A 48 5.38 3.95 -14.44
CA ARG A 48 4.26 3.02 -14.31
C ARG A 48 4.09 2.53 -12.87
N THR A 49 5.21 2.33 -12.16
CA THR A 49 5.22 1.97 -10.74
C THR A 49 4.59 3.08 -9.89
N GLN A 50 4.98 4.34 -10.11
CA GLN A 50 4.39 5.49 -9.41
C GLN A 50 2.90 5.60 -9.68
N LYS A 51 2.49 5.54 -10.96
CA LYS A 51 1.07 5.59 -11.33
C LYS A 51 0.25 4.49 -10.63
N ARG A 52 0.78 3.27 -10.59
CA ARG A 52 0.14 2.14 -9.91
C ARG A 52 0.06 2.34 -8.39
N ILE A 53 1.11 2.84 -7.76
CA ILE A 53 1.09 3.16 -6.31
C ILE A 53 0.01 4.20 -6.02
N THR A 54 -0.06 5.28 -6.80
CA THR A 54 -1.07 6.32 -6.63
C THR A 54 -2.48 5.75 -6.75
N THR A 55 -2.75 4.99 -7.82
CA THR A 55 -4.07 4.35 -8.01
C THR A 55 -4.43 3.40 -6.87
N LEU A 56 -3.46 2.63 -6.36
CA LEU A 56 -3.71 1.73 -5.21
C LEU A 56 -4.06 2.51 -3.94
N LEU A 57 -3.37 3.62 -3.67
CA LEU A 57 -3.64 4.45 -2.50
C LEU A 57 -5.02 5.12 -2.59
N GLU A 58 -5.41 5.60 -3.77
CA GLU A 58 -6.75 6.15 -4.03
C GLU A 58 -7.83 5.09 -3.79
N GLN A 59 -7.67 3.89 -4.33
CA GLN A 59 -8.59 2.77 -4.13
C GLN A 59 -8.71 2.38 -2.65
N ILE A 60 -7.59 2.35 -1.92
CA ILE A 60 -7.58 2.07 -0.49
C ILE A 60 -8.34 3.16 0.27
N ALA A 61 -8.08 4.44 -0.04
CA ALA A 61 -8.78 5.56 0.59
C ALA A 61 -10.30 5.52 0.35
N ASP A 62 -10.72 5.26 -0.90
CA ASP A 62 -12.13 5.11 -1.27
C ASP A 62 -12.79 3.93 -0.54
N SER A 63 -12.12 2.77 -0.49
CA SER A 63 -12.64 1.57 0.18
C SER A 63 -12.84 1.77 1.69
N LEU A 64 -12.03 2.63 2.30
CA LEU A 64 -12.06 2.94 3.72
C LEU A 64 -13.00 4.11 4.05
N GLN A 65 -13.67 4.70 3.05
CA GLN A 65 -14.48 5.92 3.18
C GLN A 65 -13.69 7.09 3.83
N ILE A 66 -12.37 7.13 3.61
CA ILE A 66 -11.52 8.22 4.07
C ILE A 66 -11.66 9.33 3.03
N ARG A 67 -12.67 10.18 3.19
CA ARG A 67 -12.82 11.45 2.47
C ARG A 67 -12.71 12.61 3.45
#